data_AF-A0A255PAQ8-F1
#
_entry.id   AF-A0A255PAQ8-F1
#
_cell.length_a   1.000
_cell.length_b   1.000
_cell.length_c   1.000
_cell.angle_alpha   90.00
_cell.angle_beta   90.00
_cell.angle_gamma   90.00
#
_symmetry.space_group_name_H-M   'P 1'
#
loop_
_entity.id
_entity.type
_entity.pdbx_description
1 polymer ?
#
loop_
_entity_poly.entity_id
_entity_poly.type
_entity_poly.pdbx_seq_one_letter_code
_entity_poly.pdbx_strand_id
1 'polypeptide(L)'
;MSSGVGGPAGSAGGDRPARAGRKSSTTTPAHRDKLRRGGVTALQIGAVAALYYASGKLGLFQQLVRGQVTPLWPPTGIALAGLLLLGPRIWPGIALGAFLINRSLGPSVPAVLAITTGNTLAPLCSYALLHRVAFRTHINRLRDALALVFLGGFTGMLISATVGSSTLRLAHALPADGFWPTWWVWWTGDAMGVLVVTPVLLVLRSAHWPKHAPPSRWREATLLVAATIGVGFLENAPPPLAFLAFPLLTWAAFRFQLAAAAPCALAVSTSAILAATRGTGPFAGHTLVTNMIALQAFNGAAAMTALLLAAVITERNEAQRKIEETCRRLAEMTARIAPESGGPPVLPRDRGDKEGNGGPTRRP
;
A
#
# COMPACT_ATOMS: atom_id res chain seq x y z
N MET A 1 -52.45 -71.85 -54.22
CA MET A 1 -53.26 -72.86 -53.50
C MET A 1 -53.07 -72.63 -52.02
N SER A 2 -54.18 -72.41 -51.31
CA SER A 2 -54.27 -71.93 -49.92
C SER A 2 -53.98 -73.04 -48.91
N SER A 3 -53.40 -72.72 -47.74
CA SER A 3 -54.02 -72.93 -46.40
C SER A 3 -53.01 -73.01 -45.22
N GLY A 4 -53.44 -72.55 -44.03
CA GLY A 4 -52.86 -72.84 -42.69
C GLY A 4 -52.37 -71.60 -41.92
N VAL A 5 -53.15 -70.92 -41.05
CA VAL A 5 -53.53 -71.28 -39.64
C VAL A 5 -52.28 -71.42 -38.74
N GLY A 6 -52.08 -70.84 -37.55
CA GLY A 6 -52.87 -70.06 -36.58
C GLY A 6 -52.41 -70.42 -35.14
N GLY A 7 -51.80 -69.47 -34.40
CA GLY A 7 -51.64 -69.36 -32.91
C GLY A 7 -51.02 -70.53 -32.09
N PRO A 8 -50.94 -70.44 -30.73
CA PRO A 8 -50.49 -69.33 -29.87
C PRO A 8 -49.65 -69.76 -28.61
N ALA A 9 -49.21 -68.75 -27.82
CA ALA A 9 -49.03 -68.71 -26.34
C ALA A 9 -47.84 -69.39 -25.59
N GLY A 10 -47.32 -68.66 -24.57
CA GLY A 10 -46.44 -69.13 -23.48
C GLY A 10 -45.27 -68.17 -23.17
N SER A 11 -45.48 -67.06 -22.47
CA SER A 11 -45.31 -66.81 -21.01
C SER A 11 -43.86 -66.73 -20.46
N ALA A 12 -43.62 -65.60 -19.78
CA ALA A 12 -42.74 -65.33 -18.64
C ALA A 12 -41.20 -65.48 -18.76
N GLY A 13 -40.49 -64.35 -18.59
CA GLY A 13 -39.09 -64.39 -18.15
C GLY A 13 -38.30 -63.09 -18.24
N GLY A 14 -38.46 -62.18 -17.27
CA GLY A 14 -37.37 -61.33 -16.81
C GLY A 14 -37.33 -59.87 -17.29
N ASP A 15 -38.05 -59.00 -16.57
CA ASP A 15 -37.83 -57.56 -16.56
C ASP A 15 -36.40 -57.22 -16.07
N ARG A 16 -35.58 -56.65 -16.95
CA ARG A 16 -34.40 -55.86 -16.55
C ARG A 16 -34.76 -54.38 -16.65
N PRO A 17 -34.74 -53.61 -15.54
CA PRO A 17 -35.05 -52.19 -15.64
C PRO A 17 -33.96 -51.46 -16.42
N ALA A 18 -34.42 -50.64 -17.36
CA ALA A 18 -33.62 -49.71 -18.13
C ALA A 18 -32.73 -48.88 -17.20
N ARG A 19 -31.42 -48.93 -17.46
CA ARG A 19 -30.40 -48.14 -16.79
C ARG A 19 -30.73 -46.66 -17.01
N ALA A 20 -31.35 -46.04 -16.01
CA ALA A 20 -31.58 -44.61 -15.96
C ALA A 20 -30.25 -43.90 -16.24
N GLY A 21 -30.18 -43.22 -17.38
CA GLY A 21 -29.07 -42.36 -17.75
C GLY A 21 -28.99 -41.22 -16.75
N ARG A 22 -28.26 -41.44 -15.65
CA ARG A 22 -27.80 -40.38 -14.78
C ARG A 22 -26.85 -39.54 -15.63
N LYS A 23 -27.38 -38.46 -16.24
CA LYS A 23 -26.59 -37.37 -16.78
C LYS A 23 -25.80 -36.78 -15.61
N SER A 24 -24.68 -37.41 -15.27
CA SER A 24 -23.69 -36.80 -14.43
C SER A 24 -23.16 -35.62 -15.23
N SER A 25 -23.65 -34.43 -14.89
CA SER A 25 -23.09 -33.17 -15.34
C SER A 25 -21.70 -33.04 -14.71
N THR A 26 -20.75 -33.78 -15.27
CA THR A 26 -19.32 -33.63 -15.01
C THR A 26 -18.91 -32.29 -15.59
N THR A 27 -19.16 -31.22 -14.83
CA THR A 27 -18.50 -29.94 -15.03
C THR A 27 -17.00 -30.21 -15.09
N THR A 28 -16.42 -30.06 -16.26
CA THR A 28 -15.00 -30.28 -16.55
C THR A 28 -14.16 -29.46 -15.57
N PRO A 29 -13.00 -29.93 -15.08
CA PRO A 29 -12.15 -29.19 -14.13
C PRO A 29 -11.90 -27.73 -14.54
N ALA A 30 -11.73 -27.49 -15.84
CA ALA A 30 -11.57 -26.14 -16.42
C ALA A 30 -12.77 -25.19 -16.19
N HIS A 31 -13.99 -25.72 -16.11
CA HIS A 31 -15.20 -24.93 -15.81
C HIS A 31 -15.27 -24.56 -14.33
N ARG A 32 -14.88 -25.48 -13.42
CA ARG A 32 -14.80 -25.22 -11.98
C ARG A 32 -13.74 -24.16 -11.65
N ASP A 33 -12.61 -24.18 -12.35
CA ASP A 33 -11.56 -23.17 -12.17
C ASP A 33 -11.93 -21.78 -12.70
N LYS A 34 -12.72 -21.71 -13.79
CA LYS A 34 -13.27 -20.45 -14.30
C LYS A 34 -14.32 -19.88 -13.35
N LEU A 35 -15.23 -20.72 -12.84
CA LEU A 35 -16.23 -20.32 -11.85
C LEU A 35 -15.59 -19.85 -10.53
N ARG A 36 -14.57 -20.57 -10.04
CA ARG A 36 -13.81 -20.15 -8.84
C ARG A 36 -13.11 -18.81 -9.06
N ARG A 37 -12.45 -18.61 -10.21
CA ARG A 37 -11.80 -17.34 -10.54
C ARG A 37 -12.82 -16.19 -10.65
N GLY A 38 -13.97 -16.43 -11.29
CA GLY A 38 -15.06 -15.45 -11.38
C GLY A 38 -15.64 -15.08 -10.02
N GLY A 39 -15.89 -16.06 -9.16
CA GLY A 39 -16.38 -15.85 -7.79
C GLY A 39 -15.41 -15.04 -6.93
N VAL A 40 -14.11 -15.32 -7.01
CA VAL A 40 -13.08 -14.55 -6.30
C VAL A 40 -13.03 -13.11 -6.80
N THR A 41 -13.10 -12.87 -8.11
CA THR A 41 -13.13 -11.50 -8.65
C THR A 41 -14.39 -10.75 -8.24
N ALA A 42 -15.56 -11.40 -8.23
CA ALA A 42 -16.81 -10.78 -7.76
C ALA A 42 -16.71 -10.41 -6.27
N LEU A 43 -16.14 -11.28 -5.43
CA LEU A 43 -15.90 -11.00 -4.02
C LEU A 43 -14.93 -9.83 -3.82
N GLN A 44 -13.85 -9.77 -4.62
CA GLN A 44 -12.90 -8.65 -4.61
C GLN A 44 -13.57 -7.32 -5.00
N ILE A 45 -14.38 -7.32 -6.05
CA ILE A 45 -15.16 -6.15 -6.48
C ILE A 45 -16.10 -5.70 -5.36
N GLY A 46 -16.85 -6.63 -4.76
CA GLY A 46 -17.75 -6.35 -3.65
C GLY A 46 -17.03 -5.81 -2.42
N ALA A 47 -15.87 -6.38 -2.07
CA ALA A 47 -15.06 -5.93 -0.94
C ALA A 47 -14.51 -4.51 -1.17
N VAL A 48 -14.01 -4.21 -2.37
CA VAL A 48 -13.54 -2.85 -2.72
C VAL A 48 -14.70 -1.85 -2.66
N ALA A 49 -15.86 -2.19 -3.20
CA ALA A 49 -17.05 -1.33 -3.12
C ALA A 49 -17.47 -1.06 -1.68
N ALA A 50 -17.52 -2.09 -0.84
CA ALA A 50 -17.87 -1.97 0.58
C ALA A 50 -16.87 -1.12 1.36
N LEU A 51 -15.56 -1.34 1.17
CA LEU A 51 -14.51 -0.55 1.81
C LEU A 51 -14.50 0.90 1.35
N TYR A 52 -14.67 1.14 0.05
CA TYR A 52 -14.80 2.49 -0.51
C TYR A 52 -16.00 3.20 0.11
N TYR A 53 -17.18 2.58 0.09
CA TYR A 53 -18.40 3.17 0.63
C TYR A 53 -18.32 3.41 2.15
N ALA A 54 -17.86 2.44 2.92
CA ALA A 54 -17.76 2.54 4.38
C ALA A 54 -16.78 3.64 4.80
N SER A 55 -15.61 3.70 4.16
CA SER A 55 -14.62 4.74 4.44
C SER A 55 -15.06 6.13 3.98
N GLY A 56 -15.82 6.21 2.88
CA GLY A 56 -16.45 7.45 2.43
C GLY A 56 -17.51 7.94 3.42
N LYS A 57 -18.34 7.03 3.95
CA LYS A 57 -19.32 7.36 5.00
C LYS A 57 -18.66 7.87 6.27
N LEU A 58 -17.52 7.30 6.68
CA LEU A 58 -16.74 7.81 7.82
C LEU A 58 -16.23 9.24 7.57
N GLY A 59 -15.69 9.52 6.37
CA GLY A 59 -15.24 10.86 5.99
C GLY A 59 -16.38 11.89 5.95
N LEU A 60 -17.56 11.49 5.47
CA LEU A 60 -18.75 12.35 5.41
C LEU A 60 -19.43 12.55 6.75
N PHE A 61 -19.39 11.55 7.64
CA PHE A 61 -19.91 11.70 9.00
C PHE A 61 -19.18 12.83 9.74
N GLN A 62 -17.87 12.98 9.48
CA GLN A 62 -17.09 14.11 10.00
C GLN A 62 -17.49 15.46 9.35
N GLN A 63 -17.84 15.46 8.05
CA GLN A 63 -18.28 16.67 7.33
C GLN A 63 -19.66 17.17 7.77
N LEU A 64 -20.65 16.28 7.90
CA LEU A 64 -22.04 16.63 8.23
C LEU A 64 -22.23 17.13 9.67
N VAL A 65 -21.45 16.60 10.62
CA VAL A 65 -21.62 16.96 12.05
C VAL A 65 -20.98 18.31 12.38
N ARG A 66 -20.01 18.79 11.58
CA ARG A 66 -19.19 19.97 11.95
C ARG A 66 -18.97 21.00 10.84
N GLY A 67 -19.62 20.85 9.68
CA GLY A 67 -19.54 21.83 8.58
C GLY A 67 -18.16 21.96 7.93
N GLN A 68 -17.28 20.97 8.11
CA GLN A 68 -15.91 21.00 7.59
C GLN A 68 -15.77 20.12 6.36
N VAL A 69 -15.04 20.58 5.34
CA VAL A 69 -14.72 19.76 4.17
C VAL A 69 -13.72 18.66 4.58
N THR A 70 -13.93 17.42 4.14
CA THR A 70 -13.12 16.26 4.57
C THR A 70 -11.65 16.38 4.09
N PRO A 71 -10.68 16.61 4.98
CA PRO A 71 -9.28 16.87 4.61
C PRO A 71 -8.49 15.62 4.16
N LEU A 72 -9.05 14.44 4.36
CA LEU A 72 -8.49 13.17 3.95
C LEU A 72 -9.62 12.35 3.34
N TRP A 73 -9.44 11.83 2.14
CA TRP A 73 -10.42 10.97 1.49
C TRP A 73 -9.88 9.53 1.37
N PRO A 74 -10.05 8.69 2.41
CA PRO A 74 -9.57 7.31 2.40
C PRO A 74 -10.05 6.44 1.23
N PRO A 75 -11.27 6.63 0.67
CA PRO A 75 -11.74 5.82 -0.46
C PRO A 75 -10.78 5.81 -1.65
N THR A 76 -10.16 6.96 -1.96
CA THR A 76 -9.20 7.07 -3.07
C THR A 76 -7.94 6.26 -2.81
N GLY A 77 -7.43 6.26 -1.58
CA GLY A 77 -6.29 5.45 -1.19
C GLY A 77 -6.59 3.94 -1.23
N ILE A 78 -7.80 3.55 -0.83
CA ILE A 78 -8.31 2.17 -0.94
C ILE A 78 -8.45 1.76 -2.40
N ALA A 79 -8.99 2.65 -3.26
CA ALA A 79 -9.14 2.41 -4.68
C ALA A 79 -7.78 2.14 -5.35
N LEU A 80 -6.78 3.01 -5.11
CA LEU A 80 -5.46 2.82 -5.68
C LEU A 80 -4.73 1.59 -5.12
N ALA A 81 -4.82 1.34 -3.81
CA ALA A 81 -4.25 0.12 -3.20
C ALA A 81 -4.90 -1.15 -3.79
N GLY A 82 -6.22 -1.14 -3.96
CA GLY A 82 -6.98 -2.22 -4.58
C GLY A 82 -6.52 -2.49 -6.01
N LEU A 83 -6.32 -1.45 -6.83
CA LEU A 83 -5.81 -1.58 -8.20
C LEU A 83 -4.38 -2.14 -8.22
N LEU A 84 -3.51 -1.68 -7.32
CA LEU A 84 -2.12 -2.14 -7.22
C LEU A 84 -2.01 -3.60 -6.73
N LEU A 85 -2.89 -4.04 -5.83
CA LEU A 85 -2.84 -5.38 -5.22
C LEU A 85 -3.66 -6.43 -5.98
N LEU A 86 -4.80 -6.04 -6.56
CA LEU A 86 -5.78 -6.95 -7.17
C LEU A 86 -5.87 -6.78 -8.69
N GLY A 87 -5.23 -5.75 -9.25
CA GLY A 87 -5.22 -5.42 -10.68
C GLY A 87 -6.43 -4.59 -11.12
N PRO A 88 -6.48 -4.20 -12.41
CA PRO A 88 -7.47 -3.24 -12.92
C PRO A 88 -8.90 -3.81 -12.96
N ARG A 89 -9.06 -5.14 -12.82
CA ARG A 89 -10.37 -5.82 -12.89
C ARG A 89 -11.33 -5.40 -11.76
N ILE A 90 -10.83 -4.81 -10.69
CA ILE A 90 -11.63 -4.35 -9.54
C ILE A 90 -12.28 -2.98 -9.75
N TRP A 91 -12.03 -2.30 -10.87
CA TRP A 91 -12.58 -0.97 -11.15
C TRP A 91 -14.11 -0.86 -11.00
N PRO A 92 -14.94 -1.88 -11.31
CA PRO A 92 -16.38 -1.78 -11.08
C PRO A 92 -16.73 -1.61 -9.60
N GLY A 93 -15.89 -2.11 -8.69
CA GLY A 93 -16.06 -1.95 -7.26
C GLY A 93 -15.82 -0.50 -6.81
N ILE A 94 -14.83 0.17 -7.42
CA ILE A 94 -14.57 1.60 -7.20
C ILE A 94 -15.76 2.41 -7.69
N ALA A 95 -16.23 2.16 -8.91
CA ALA A 95 -17.38 2.84 -9.50
C ALA A 95 -18.65 2.63 -8.65
N LEU A 96 -18.91 1.41 -8.20
CA LEU A 96 -20.07 1.10 -7.35
C LEU A 96 -19.98 1.81 -6.00
N GLY A 97 -18.82 1.77 -5.33
CA GLY A 97 -18.60 2.48 -4.07
C GLY A 97 -18.77 4.00 -4.22
N ALA A 98 -18.20 4.57 -5.29
CA ALA A 98 -18.31 5.99 -5.64
C ALA A 98 -19.75 6.39 -5.96
N PHE A 99 -20.49 5.56 -6.69
CA PHE A 99 -21.91 5.81 -6.97
C PHE A 99 -22.74 5.79 -5.70
N LEU A 100 -22.57 4.77 -4.84
CA LEU A 100 -23.33 4.61 -3.62
C LEU A 100 -23.10 5.74 -2.61
N ILE A 101 -21.89 6.31 -2.57
CA ILE A 101 -21.61 7.46 -1.72
C ILE A 101 -22.19 8.76 -2.31
N ASN A 102 -22.04 8.97 -3.62
CA ASN A 102 -22.46 10.20 -4.29
C ASN A 102 -23.98 10.29 -4.46
N ARG A 103 -24.71 9.17 -4.53
CA ARG A 103 -26.18 9.17 -4.70
C ARG A 103 -26.92 9.98 -3.62
N SER A 104 -26.34 10.04 -2.41
CA SER A 104 -26.93 10.78 -1.28
C SER A 104 -26.46 12.24 -1.19
N LEU A 105 -25.56 12.68 -2.07
CA LEU A 105 -24.89 13.98 -1.98
C LEU A 105 -25.05 14.82 -3.25
N GLY A 106 -25.16 14.18 -4.42
CA GLY A 106 -25.12 14.90 -5.69
C GLY A 106 -26.41 15.68 -5.95
N PRO A 107 -26.31 16.86 -6.59
CA PRO A 107 -27.46 17.73 -6.85
C PRO A 107 -28.42 17.19 -7.91
N SER A 108 -27.95 16.25 -8.75
CA SER A 108 -28.74 15.63 -9.82
C SER A 108 -28.14 14.29 -10.24
N VAL A 109 -28.93 13.43 -10.90
CA VAL A 109 -28.45 12.13 -11.41
C VAL A 109 -27.27 12.29 -12.40
N PRO A 110 -27.31 13.20 -13.38
CA PRO A 110 -26.17 13.44 -14.26
C PRO A 110 -24.90 13.87 -13.51
N ALA A 111 -25.05 14.71 -12.48
CA ALA A 111 -23.92 15.13 -11.66
C ALA A 111 -23.31 13.97 -10.86
N VAL A 112 -24.15 13.12 -10.26
CA VAL A 112 -23.70 11.91 -9.55
C VAL A 112 -22.91 10.99 -10.48
N LEU A 113 -23.39 10.76 -11.70
CA LEU A 113 -22.71 9.93 -12.68
C LEU A 113 -21.36 10.53 -13.10
N ALA A 114 -21.32 11.83 -13.41
CA ALA A 114 -20.08 12.51 -13.79
C ALA A 114 -19.02 12.47 -12.67
N ILE A 115 -19.40 12.77 -11.42
CA ILE A 115 -18.49 12.68 -10.26
C ILE A 115 -18.01 11.24 -10.05
N THR A 116 -18.91 10.26 -10.19
CA THR A 116 -18.56 8.83 -10.07
C THR A 116 -17.55 8.43 -11.13
N THR A 117 -17.72 8.89 -12.37
CA THR A 117 -16.75 8.67 -13.46
C THR A 117 -15.40 9.30 -13.11
N GLY A 118 -15.36 10.55 -12.65
CA GLY A 118 -14.13 11.22 -12.22
C GLY A 118 -13.39 10.47 -11.11
N ASN A 119 -14.10 10.10 -10.05
CA ASN A 119 -13.57 9.36 -8.90
C ASN A 119 -13.11 7.93 -9.25
N THR A 120 -13.62 7.36 -10.35
CA THR A 120 -13.18 6.05 -10.85
C THR A 120 -11.97 6.19 -11.78
N LEU A 121 -11.98 7.18 -12.68
CA LEU A 121 -10.91 7.42 -13.65
C LEU A 121 -9.62 7.92 -12.99
N ALA A 122 -9.71 8.71 -11.93
CA ALA A 122 -8.54 9.22 -11.21
C ALA A 122 -7.60 8.10 -10.70
N PRO A 123 -8.05 7.15 -9.86
CA PRO A 123 -7.19 6.05 -9.40
C PRO A 123 -6.80 5.08 -10.52
N LEU A 124 -7.63 4.92 -11.57
CA LEU A 124 -7.25 4.15 -12.77
C LEU A 124 -6.10 4.81 -13.53
N CYS A 125 -6.12 6.13 -13.67
CA CYS A 125 -5.03 6.90 -14.27
C CYS A 125 -3.76 6.78 -13.42
N SER A 126 -3.86 6.97 -12.10
CA SER A 126 -2.75 6.75 -11.16
C SER A 126 -2.16 5.35 -11.33
N TYR A 127 -3.00 4.31 -11.37
CA TYR A 127 -2.56 2.94 -11.60
C TYR A 127 -1.82 2.78 -12.93
N ALA A 128 -2.36 3.33 -14.03
CA ALA A 128 -1.74 3.25 -15.36
C ALA A 128 -0.38 3.97 -15.40
N LEU A 129 -0.27 5.15 -14.80
CA LEU A 129 0.98 5.91 -14.70
C LEU A 129 2.03 5.15 -13.87
N LEU A 130 1.63 4.61 -12.72
CA LEU A 130 2.51 3.80 -11.87
C LEU A 130 2.97 2.52 -12.57
N HIS A 131 2.08 1.88 -13.32
CA HIS A 131 2.42 0.68 -14.09
C HIS A 131 3.46 0.98 -15.18
N ARG A 132 3.35 2.12 -15.88
CA ARG A 132 4.31 2.55 -16.92
C ARG A 132 5.72 2.77 -16.39
N VAL A 133 5.87 3.16 -15.11
CA VAL A 133 7.19 3.34 -14.49
C VAL A 133 7.69 2.09 -13.75
N ALA A 134 7.04 0.94 -13.95
CA ALA A 134 7.36 -0.33 -13.30
C ALA A 134 7.37 -0.23 -11.75
N PHE A 135 6.39 0.48 -11.20
CA PHE A 135 6.25 0.70 -9.76
C PHE A 135 6.19 -0.61 -8.97
N ARG A 136 6.92 -0.66 -7.84
CA ARG A 136 6.92 -1.80 -6.91
C ARG A 136 6.09 -1.48 -5.67
N THR A 137 5.14 -2.35 -5.36
CA THR A 137 4.24 -2.23 -4.21
C THR A 137 4.92 -2.29 -2.85
N HIS A 138 6.17 -2.75 -2.78
CA HIS A 138 6.97 -2.74 -1.55
C HIS A 138 7.54 -1.35 -1.22
N ILE A 139 7.54 -0.42 -2.18
CA ILE A 139 8.07 0.95 -2.05
C ILE A 139 9.47 0.94 -1.41
N ASN A 140 10.33 0.04 -1.90
CA ASN A 140 11.68 -0.16 -1.38
C ASN A 140 12.73 0.68 -2.13
N ARG A 141 12.29 1.53 -3.06
CA ARG A 141 13.14 2.45 -3.83
C ARG A 141 12.61 3.86 -3.71
N LEU A 142 13.50 4.83 -3.67
CA LEU A 142 13.14 6.25 -3.69
C LEU A 142 12.29 6.57 -4.93
N ARG A 143 12.60 5.98 -6.08
CA ARG A 143 11.80 6.12 -7.31
C ARG A 143 10.34 5.69 -7.11
N ASP A 144 10.09 4.60 -6.39
CA ASP A 144 8.72 4.11 -6.15
C ASP A 144 7.97 5.10 -5.23
N ALA A 145 8.62 5.60 -4.18
CA ALA A 145 8.01 6.60 -3.30
C ALA A 145 7.69 7.91 -4.05
N LEU A 146 8.62 8.41 -4.87
CA LEU A 146 8.39 9.58 -5.72
C LEU A 146 7.28 9.33 -6.75
N ALA A 147 7.23 8.15 -7.37
CA ALA A 147 6.18 7.79 -8.31
C ALA A 147 4.81 7.77 -7.62
N LEU A 148 4.70 7.20 -6.42
CA LEU A 148 3.45 7.21 -5.65
C LEU A 148 3.02 8.64 -5.31
N VAL A 149 3.96 9.50 -4.90
CA VAL A 149 3.67 10.90 -4.57
C VAL A 149 3.19 11.68 -5.80
N PHE A 150 4.03 11.75 -6.84
CA PHE A 150 3.78 12.64 -7.97
C PHE A 150 2.80 12.07 -8.98
N LEU A 151 2.89 10.78 -9.32
CA LEU A 151 2.00 10.17 -10.32
C LEU A 151 0.73 9.65 -9.66
N GLY A 152 0.87 8.99 -8.52
CA GLY A 152 -0.24 8.40 -7.78
C GLY A 152 -1.13 9.45 -7.12
N GLY A 153 -0.56 10.26 -6.23
CA GLY A 153 -1.27 11.22 -5.39
C GLY A 153 -1.56 12.55 -6.08
N PHE A 154 -0.58 13.16 -6.74
CA PHE A 154 -0.76 14.51 -7.30
C PHE A 154 -1.38 14.50 -8.70
N THR A 155 -0.79 13.76 -9.65
CA THR A 155 -1.20 13.82 -11.06
C THR A 155 -2.55 13.15 -11.31
N GLY A 156 -2.74 11.91 -10.86
CA GLY A 156 -3.99 11.21 -11.13
C GLY A 156 -5.22 11.87 -10.48
N MET A 157 -5.04 12.51 -9.33
CA MET A 157 -6.13 13.18 -8.59
C MET A 157 -6.55 14.53 -9.19
N LEU A 158 -5.81 15.06 -10.17
CA LEU A 158 -6.28 16.20 -10.96
C LEU A 158 -7.59 15.87 -11.69
N ILE A 159 -7.79 14.59 -12.07
CA ILE A 159 -9.00 14.15 -12.78
C ILE A 159 -10.23 14.27 -11.89
N SER A 160 -10.20 13.70 -10.68
CA SER A 160 -11.36 13.72 -9.77
C SER A 160 -11.69 15.15 -9.33
N ALA A 161 -10.67 15.94 -8.96
CA ALA A 161 -10.87 17.32 -8.54
C ALA A 161 -11.47 18.20 -9.67
N THR A 162 -10.98 18.04 -10.90
CA THR A 162 -11.46 18.81 -12.06
C THR A 162 -12.86 18.39 -12.46
N VAL A 163 -13.12 17.08 -12.58
CA VAL A 163 -14.44 16.56 -12.93
C VAL A 163 -15.46 16.92 -11.86
N GLY A 164 -15.13 16.72 -10.58
CA GLY A 164 -16.02 17.02 -9.45
C GLY A 164 -16.40 18.49 -9.37
N SER A 165 -15.40 19.37 -9.35
CA SER A 165 -15.63 20.83 -9.24
C SER A 165 -16.33 21.41 -10.47
N SER A 166 -15.97 20.94 -11.67
CA SER A 166 -16.65 21.38 -12.90
C SER A 166 -18.10 20.91 -12.94
N THR A 167 -18.37 19.67 -12.52
CA THR A 167 -19.73 19.13 -12.44
C THR A 167 -20.59 19.95 -11.48
N LEU A 168 -20.08 20.27 -10.30
CA LEU A 168 -20.82 21.09 -9.33
C LEU A 168 -21.06 22.52 -9.84
N ARG A 169 -20.08 23.11 -10.54
CA ARG A 169 -20.23 24.44 -11.14
C ARG A 169 -21.28 24.47 -12.26
N LEU A 170 -21.30 23.44 -13.11
CA LEU A 170 -22.27 23.26 -14.19
C LEU A 170 -23.67 22.91 -13.67
N ALA A 171 -23.76 22.23 -12.53
CA ALA A 171 -25.02 21.93 -11.85
C ALA A 171 -25.55 23.11 -11.00
N HIS A 172 -24.93 24.29 -11.07
CA HIS A 172 -25.26 25.47 -10.27
C HIS A 172 -25.25 25.22 -8.75
N ALA A 173 -24.49 24.22 -8.30
CA ALA A 173 -24.35 23.86 -6.88
C ALA A 173 -23.21 24.61 -6.17
N LEU A 174 -22.45 25.45 -6.90
CA LEU A 174 -21.38 26.28 -6.37
C LEU A 174 -21.55 27.75 -6.77
N PRO A 175 -21.22 28.70 -5.87
CA PRO A 175 -21.03 30.10 -6.21
C PRO A 175 -19.99 30.30 -7.33
N ALA A 176 -20.03 31.45 -8.00
CA ALA A 176 -19.17 31.73 -9.15
C ALA A 176 -17.66 31.71 -8.81
N ASP A 177 -17.31 32.10 -7.58
CA ASP A 177 -15.97 32.11 -6.99
C ASP A 177 -15.61 30.80 -6.25
N GLY A 178 -16.57 29.89 -6.09
CA GLY A 178 -16.41 28.64 -5.33
C GLY A 178 -15.60 27.54 -6.02
N PHE A 179 -15.28 27.68 -7.31
CA PHE A 179 -14.60 26.62 -8.07
C PHE A 179 -13.22 26.26 -7.52
N TRP A 180 -12.32 27.24 -7.36
CA TRP A 180 -10.94 26.99 -6.94
C TRP A 180 -10.82 26.47 -5.50
N PRO A 181 -11.54 27.03 -4.51
CA PRO A 181 -11.55 26.46 -3.16
C PRO A 181 -12.04 25.01 -3.14
N THR A 182 -13.13 24.70 -3.84
CA THR A 182 -13.63 23.32 -3.93
C THR A 182 -12.64 22.40 -4.62
N TRP A 183 -12.04 22.83 -5.73
CA TRP A 183 -11.05 22.07 -6.46
C TRP A 183 -9.82 21.74 -5.60
N TRP A 184 -9.30 22.73 -4.86
CA TRP A 184 -8.14 22.57 -4.00
C TRP A 184 -8.41 21.56 -2.88
N VAL A 185 -9.56 21.67 -2.22
CA VAL A 185 -9.87 20.75 -1.12
C VAL A 185 -10.13 19.34 -1.64
N TRP A 186 -10.78 19.20 -2.80
CA TRP A 186 -11.00 17.90 -3.41
C TRP A 186 -9.67 17.23 -3.79
N TRP A 187 -8.79 17.97 -4.47
CA TRP A 187 -7.49 17.48 -4.90
C TRP A 187 -6.62 17.07 -3.71
N THR A 188 -6.52 17.92 -2.69
CA THR A 188 -5.72 17.63 -1.50
C THR A 188 -6.28 16.45 -0.71
N GLY A 189 -7.59 16.36 -0.51
CA GLY A 189 -8.22 15.23 0.17
C GLY A 189 -7.97 13.89 -0.52
N ASP A 190 -8.11 13.84 -1.84
CA ASP A 190 -7.82 12.66 -2.66
C ASP A 190 -6.33 12.31 -2.65
N ALA A 191 -5.46 13.31 -2.78
CA ALA A 191 -4.01 13.13 -2.71
C ALA A 191 -3.61 12.56 -1.34
N MET A 192 -4.10 13.11 -0.23
CA MET A 192 -3.83 12.57 1.11
C MET A 192 -4.38 11.16 1.28
N GLY A 193 -5.53 10.86 0.67
CA GLY A 193 -6.04 9.48 0.57
C GLY A 193 -4.98 8.54 0.01
N VAL A 194 -4.36 8.91 -1.12
CA VAL A 194 -3.27 8.13 -1.71
C VAL A 194 -2.03 8.10 -0.81
N LEU A 195 -1.52 9.25 -0.37
CA LEU A 195 -0.22 9.32 0.32
C LEU A 195 -0.23 8.69 1.71
N VAL A 196 -1.38 8.69 2.38
CA VAL A 196 -1.49 8.24 3.77
C VAL A 196 -2.10 6.83 3.84
N VAL A 197 -3.12 6.52 3.04
CA VAL A 197 -3.85 5.25 3.16
C VAL A 197 -3.26 4.15 2.26
N THR A 198 -2.85 4.46 1.02
CA THR A 198 -2.31 3.44 0.11
C THR A 198 -1.08 2.72 0.69
N PRO A 199 -0.04 3.40 1.20
CA PRO A 199 1.14 2.73 1.75
C PRO A 199 0.83 1.80 2.93
N VAL A 200 -0.10 2.19 3.81
CA VAL A 200 -0.52 1.36 4.95
C VAL A 200 -1.15 0.07 4.46
N LEU A 201 -2.04 0.14 3.47
CA LEU A 201 -2.68 -1.05 2.89
C LEU A 201 -1.67 -1.96 2.18
N LEU A 202 -0.68 -1.39 1.49
CA LEU A 202 0.40 -2.15 0.85
C LEU A 202 1.27 -2.87 1.90
N VAL A 203 1.61 -2.20 3.01
CA VAL A 203 2.35 -2.78 4.13
C VAL A 203 1.56 -3.91 4.79
N LEU A 204 0.27 -3.70 5.07
CA LEU A 204 -0.58 -4.71 5.72
C LEU A 204 -0.65 -6.02 4.92
N ARG A 205 -0.59 -5.95 3.59
CA ARG A 205 -0.60 -7.14 2.74
C ARG A 205 0.70 -7.95 2.83
N SER A 206 1.82 -7.28 3.07
CA SER A 206 3.16 -7.86 3.18
C SER A 206 3.59 -8.10 4.64
N ALA A 207 2.78 -7.67 5.61
CA ALA A 207 3.05 -7.82 7.03
C ALA A 207 2.98 -9.30 7.42
N HIS A 208 4.14 -9.88 7.72
CA HIS A 208 4.25 -11.20 8.31
C HIS A 208 4.73 -11.06 9.75
N TRP A 209 4.11 -11.79 10.66
CA TRP A 209 4.57 -11.86 12.05
C TRP A 209 5.99 -12.40 12.07
N PRO A 210 6.98 -11.66 12.61
CA PRO A 210 8.34 -12.14 12.65
C PRO A 210 8.45 -13.20 13.76
N LYS A 211 8.29 -14.47 13.38
CA LYS A 211 8.29 -15.63 14.29
C LYS A 211 9.60 -15.79 15.10
N HIS A 212 10.69 -15.19 14.65
CA HIS A 212 12.01 -15.24 15.29
C HIS A 212 12.58 -13.84 15.58
N ALA A 213 11.72 -12.83 15.78
CA ALA A 213 12.22 -11.50 16.16
C ALA A 213 12.84 -11.53 17.56
N PRO A 214 14.01 -10.89 17.77
CA PRO A 214 14.58 -10.76 19.10
C PRO A 214 13.64 -9.94 20.00
N PRO A 215 13.60 -10.21 21.33
CA PRO A 215 12.73 -9.49 22.27
C PRO A 215 12.94 -7.96 22.27
N SER A 216 14.14 -7.49 21.94
CA SER A 216 14.46 -6.06 21.80
C SER A 216 13.62 -5.36 20.74
N ARG A 217 13.29 -6.06 19.64
CA ARG A 217 12.47 -5.52 18.54
C ARG A 217 11.03 -5.28 18.97
N TRP A 218 10.49 -6.14 19.83
CA TRP A 218 9.16 -5.96 20.41
C TRP A 218 9.12 -4.78 21.37
N ARG A 219 10.16 -4.59 22.20
CA ARG A 219 10.29 -3.40 23.05
C ARG A 219 10.26 -2.13 22.21
N GLU A 220 11.09 -2.04 21.18
CA GLU A 220 11.14 -0.86 20.31
C GLU A 220 9.82 -0.60 19.58
N ALA A 221 9.12 -1.65 19.13
CA ALA A 221 7.80 -1.50 18.51
C ALA A 221 6.78 -0.94 19.51
N THR A 222 6.77 -1.44 20.75
CA THR A 222 5.91 -0.92 21.82
C THR A 222 6.26 0.53 22.16
N LEU A 223 7.54 0.87 22.28
CA LEU A 223 7.97 2.26 22.49
C LEU A 223 7.54 3.16 21.33
N LEU A 224 7.61 2.69 20.09
CA LEU A 224 7.18 3.46 18.92
C LEU A 224 5.68 3.72 18.92
N VAL A 225 4.88 2.71 19.28
CA VAL A 225 3.42 2.87 19.44
C VAL A 225 3.12 3.88 20.55
N ALA A 226 3.77 3.75 21.71
CA ALA A 226 3.61 4.68 22.83
C ALA A 226 4.03 6.10 22.45
N ALA A 227 5.16 6.26 21.74
CA ALA A 227 5.62 7.56 21.25
C ALA A 227 4.66 8.16 20.22
N THR A 228 4.09 7.35 19.33
CA THR A 228 3.09 7.81 18.35
C THR A 228 1.84 8.34 19.03
N ILE A 229 1.34 7.60 20.05
CA ILE A 229 0.22 8.03 20.87
C ILE A 229 0.58 9.33 21.61
N GLY A 230 1.76 9.38 22.24
CA GLY A 230 2.26 10.56 22.96
C GLY A 230 2.39 11.79 22.07
N VAL A 231 2.93 11.66 20.86
CA VAL A 231 3.01 12.74 19.87
C VAL A 231 1.61 13.21 19.48
N GLY A 232 0.65 12.30 19.27
CA GLY A 232 -0.74 12.69 19.02
C GLY A 232 -1.36 13.50 20.17
N PHE A 233 -1.03 13.20 21.42
CA PHE A 233 -1.46 14.02 22.56
C PHE A 233 -0.74 15.39 22.60
N LEU A 234 0.57 15.42 22.41
CA LEU A 234 1.39 16.64 22.47
C LEU A 234 1.14 17.59 21.29
N GLU A 235 0.78 17.06 20.12
CA GLU A 235 0.31 17.84 18.97
C GLU A 235 -0.91 18.70 19.33
N ASN A 236 -1.75 18.20 20.24
CA ASN A 236 -2.99 18.83 20.67
C ASN A 236 -2.86 19.64 21.98
N ALA A 237 -1.76 19.48 22.73
CA ALA A 237 -1.54 20.16 24.00
C ALA A 237 -1.13 21.63 23.79
N PRO A 238 -1.40 22.56 24.70
CA PRO A 238 -0.86 23.92 24.63
C PRO A 238 0.55 23.99 25.26
N PRO A 239 1.58 24.55 24.58
CA PRO A 239 1.61 24.95 23.17
C PRO A 239 1.67 23.73 22.24
N PRO A 240 1.02 23.77 21.05
CA PRO A 240 0.93 22.61 20.16
C PRO A 240 2.28 22.23 19.56
N LEU A 241 2.70 20.98 19.77
CA LEU A 241 4.00 20.47 19.33
C LEU A 241 3.90 19.55 18.10
N ALA A 242 3.19 20.01 17.06
CA ALA A 242 2.97 19.24 15.83
C ALA A 242 4.28 18.77 15.16
N PHE A 243 5.36 19.54 15.30
CA PHE A 243 6.66 19.21 14.72
C PHE A 243 7.33 17.95 15.32
N LEU A 244 6.88 17.46 16.48
CA LEU A 244 7.36 16.19 17.05
C LEU A 244 6.99 14.97 16.17
N ALA A 245 6.05 15.12 15.25
CA ALA A 245 5.76 14.11 14.24
C ALA A 245 7.00 13.81 13.38
N PHE A 246 7.82 14.80 13.00
CA PHE A 246 8.95 14.57 12.08
C PHE A 246 10.08 13.73 12.71
N PRO A 247 10.55 14.00 13.95
CA PRO A 247 11.47 13.10 14.64
C PRO A 247 10.91 11.69 14.83
N LEU A 248 9.62 11.56 15.18
CA LEU A 248 8.96 10.26 15.32
C LEU A 248 8.95 9.48 13.99
N LEU A 249 8.53 10.12 12.90
CA LEU A 249 8.50 9.52 11.56
C LEU A 249 9.89 9.16 11.08
N THR A 250 10.88 10.00 11.41
CA THR A 250 12.30 9.72 11.16
C THR A 250 12.71 8.45 11.89
N TRP A 251 12.47 8.38 13.20
CA TRP A 251 12.80 7.19 13.98
C TRP A 251 12.09 5.93 13.47
N ALA A 252 10.80 6.01 13.15
CA ALA A 252 10.02 4.92 12.55
C ALA A 252 10.63 4.43 11.23
N ALA A 253 10.99 5.34 10.34
CA ALA A 253 11.59 5.04 9.04
C ALA A 253 12.98 4.41 9.18
N PHE A 254 13.83 4.94 10.08
CA PHE A 254 15.16 4.38 10.31
C PHE A 254 15.10 2.97 10.89
N ARG A 255 14.18 2.71 11.82
CA ARG A 255 14.17 1.45 12.57
C ARG A 255 13.33 0.35 11.93
N PHE A 256 12.17 0.71 11.41
CA PHE A 256 11.18 -0.24 10.90
C PHE A 256 10.79 0.04 9.44
N GLN A 257 11.45 0.99 8.78
CA GLN A 257 11.22 1.33 7.38
C GLN A 257 9.74 1.69 7.14
N LEU A 258 9.22 1.35 5.97
CA LEU A 258 7.84 1.67 5.59
C LEU A 258 6.82 0.99 6.53
N ALA A 259 7.18 -0.17 7.11
CA ALA A 259 6.27 -0.98 7.91
C ALA A 259 5.74 -0.25 9.15
N ALA A 260 6.53 0.66 9.74
CA ALA A 260 6.05 1.53 10.80
C ALA A 260 5.88 2.98 10.37
N ALA A 261 6.69 3.49 9.43
CA ALA A 261 6.60 4.89 9.00
C ALA A 261 5.22 5.22 8.40
N ALA A 262 4.64 4.33 7.58
CA ALA A 262 3.32 4.55 6.98
C ALA A 262 2.18 4.55 8.04
N PRO A 263 2.06 3.55 8.94
CA PRO A 263 1.08 3.61 10.03
C PRO A 263 1.27 4.82 10.96
N CYS A 264 2.50 5.20 11.28
CA CYS A 264 2.77 6.39 12.11
C CYS A 264 2.30 7.66 11.39
N ALA A 265 2.56 7.80 10.09
CA ALA A 265 2.08 8.93 9.28
C ALA A 265 0.55 8.99 9.27
N LEU A 266 -0.13 7.85 9.10
CA LEU A 266 -1.59 7.78 9.20
C LEU A 266 -2.10 8.19 10.58
N ALA A 267 -1.44 7.75 11.66
CA ALA A 267 -1.84 8.07 13.02
C ALA A 267 -1.68 9.57 13.33
N VAL A 268 -0.54 10.18 13.01
CA VAL A 268 -0.32 11.63 13.23
C VAL A 268 -1.23 12.47 12.34
N SER A 269 -1.44 12.09 11.08
CA SER A 269 -2.39 12.80 10.21
C SER A 269 -3.83 12.69 10.72
N THR A 270 -4.23 11.51 11.23
CA THR A 270 -5.56 11.33 11.82
C THR A 270 -5.71 12.17 13.09
N SER A 271 -4.67 12.25 13.94
CA SER A 271 -4.63 13.13 15.12
C SER A 271 -4.82 14.60 14.72
N ALA A 272 -4.06 15.10 13.74
CA ALA A 272 -4.17 16.45 13.21
C ALA A 272 -5.59 16.76 12.68
N ILE A 273 -6.19 15.82 11.96
CA ILE A 273 -7.57 15.96 11.44
C ILE A 273 -8.57 16.02 12.60
N LEU A 274 -8.41 15.18 13.62
CA LEU A 274 -9.24 15.20 14.81
C LEU A 274 -9.07 16.49 15.64
N ALA A 275 -7.90 17.11 15.60
CA ALA A 275 -7.60 18.40 16.21
C ALA A 275 -8.33 19.53 15.47
N ALA A 276 -8.17 19.59 14.16
CA ALA A 276 -8.78 20.57 13.28
C ALA A 276 -10.32 20.50 13.32
N THR A 277 -10.88 19.30 13.38
CA THR A 277 -12.33 19.08 13.53
C THR A 277 -12.87 19.47 14.89
N ARG A 278 -12.05 19.48 15.95
CA ARG A 278 -12.46 19.95 17.28
C ARG A 278 -12.18 21.44 17.49
N GLY A 279 -11.48 22.09 16.57
CA GLY A 279 -11.02 23.47 16.75
C GLY A 279 -10.04 23.60 17.92
N THR A 280 -9.27 22.54 18.20
CA THR A 280 -8.34 22.46 19.33
C THR A 280 -6.88 22.47 18.85
N GLY A 281 -5.95 22.75 19.77
CA GLY A 281 -4.52 22.73 19.49
C GLY A 281 -4.12 23.81 18.46
N PRO A 282 -3.32 23.47 17.43
CA PRO A 282 -2.78 24.45 16.48
C PRO A 282 -3.83 25.05 15.53
N PHE A 283 -5.08 24.58 15.60
CA PHE A 283 -6.17 25.01 14.73
C PHE A 283 -7.22 25.88 15.45
N ALA A 284 -7.01 26.17 16.74
CA ALA A 284 -7.92 26.99 17.54
C ALA A 284 -7.87 28.47 17.11
N GLY A 285 -9.03 29.10 16.94
CA GLY A 285 -9.15 30.55 16.66
C GLY A 285 -8.82 30.98 15.22
N HIS A 286 -8.57 30.04 14.30
CA HIS A 286 -8.27 30.33 12.89
C HIS A 286 -9.47 30.11 11.96
N THR A 287 -9.39 30.68 10.75
CA THR A 287 -10.41 30.47 9.71
C THR A 287 -10.36 29.03 9.17
N LEU A 288 -11.47 28.55 8.61
CA LEU A 288 -11.54 27.22 7.97
C LEU A 288 -10.48 27.04 6.87
N VAL A 289 -10.26 28.10 6.07
CA VAL A 289 -9.28 28.08 4.97
C VAL A 289 -7.86 27.97 5.53
N THR A 290 -7.51 28.77 6.54
CA THR A 290 -6.20 28.71 7.21
C THR A 290 -5.95 27.33 7.81
N ASN A 291 -6.94 26.78 8.51
CA ASN A 291 -6.86 25.44 9.10
C ASN A 291 -6.69 24.35 8.04
N MET A 292 -7.40 24.44 6.92
CA MET A 292 -7.23 23.51 5.80
C MET A 292 -5.82 23.60 5.23
N ILE A 293 -5.30 24.80 4.93
CA ILE A 293 -3.96 24.96 4.37
C ILE A 293 -2.91 24.38 5.32
N ALA A 294 -2.97 24.73 6.61
CA ALA A 294 -2.03 24.23 7.61
C ALA A 294 -2.11 22.69 7.76
N LEU A 295 -3.32 22.14 7.81
CA LEU A 295 -3.56 20.70 7.93
C LEU A 295 -3.05 19.93 6.70
N GLN A 296 -3.30 20.44 5.48
CA GLN A 296 -2.83 19.81 4.26
C GLN A 296 -1.31 19.91 4.12
N ALA A 297 -0.72 21.05 4.47
CA ALA A 297 0.74 21.21 4.49
C ALA A 297 1.39 20.23 5.48
N PHE A 298 0.83 20.10 6.69
CA PHE A 298 1.30 19.16 7.69
C PHE A 298 1.18 17.71 7.22
N ASN A 299 0.00 17.28 6.77
CA ASN A 299 -0.24 15.91 6.31
C ASN A 299 0.62 15.55 5.11
N GLY A 300 0.74 16.46 4.13
CA GLY A 300 1.60 16.28 2.97
C GLY A 300 3.06 16.13 3.36
N ALA A 301 3.57 17.03 4.21
CA ALA A 301 4.96 16.97 4.68
C ALA A 301 5.23 15.70 5.51
N ALA A 302 4.32 15.32 6.40
CA ALA A 302 4.43 14.10 7.21
C ALA A 302 4.45 12.85 6.32
N ALA A 303 3.50 12.73 5.40
CA ALA A 303 3.41 11.59 4.48
C ALA A 303 4.64 11.50 3.56
N MET A 304 5.06 12.62 2.97
CA MET A 304 6.27 12.66 2.12
C MET A 304 7.52 12.32 2.92
N THR A 305 7.69 12.86 4.13
CA THR A 305 8.84 12.54 5.00
C THR A 305 8.85 11.05 5.31
N ALA A 306 7.72 10.49 5.75
CA ALA A 306 7.61 9.07 6.07
C ALA A 306 7.93 8.19 4.86
N LEU A 307 7.35 8.49 3.69
CA LEU A 307 7.51 7.68 2.48
C LEU A 307 8.91 7.77 1.89
N LEU A 308 9.43 8.98 1.70
CA LEU A 308 10.72 9.19 1.05
C LEU A 308 11.85 8.70 1.96
N LEU A 309 11.80 9.01 3.26
CA LEU A 309 12.83 8.55 4.19
C LEU A 309 12.78 7.03 4.35
N ALA A 310 11.60 6.42 4.50
CA ALA A 310 11.49 4.98 4.57
C ALA A 310 12.02 4.30 3.30
N ALA A 311 11.72 4.84 2.12
CA ALA A 311 12.20 4.30 0.85
C ALA A 311 13.73 4.42 0.72
N VAL A 312 14.32 5.58 1.05
CA VAL A 312 15.78 5.79 1.02
C VAL A 312 16.49 4.86 2.00
N ILE A 313 15.99 4.74 3.22
CA ILE A 313 16.57 3.83 4.22
C ILE A 313 16.43 2.38 3.78
N THR A 314 15.30 1.99 3.18
CA THR A 314 15.11 0.63 2.69
C THR A 314 16.08 0.32 1.54
N GLU A 315 16.17 1.21 0.55
CA GLU A 315 17.06 1.09 -0.59
C GLU A 315 18.53 1.01 -0.14
N ARG A 316 18.94 1.87 0.80
CA ARG A 316 20.28 1.84 1.40
C ARG A 316 20.58 0.51 2.08
N ASN A 317 19.67 0.01 2.92
CA ASN A 317 19.87 -1.24 3.65
C ASN A 317 19.92 -2.46 2.71
N GLU A 318 19.11 -2.47 1.65
CA GLU A 318 19.16 -3.52 0.62
C GLU A 318 20.48 -3.48 -0.16
N ALA A 319 20.95 -2.28 -0.53
CA ALA A 319 22.23 -2.10 -1.22
C ALA A 319 23.40 -2.57 -0.35
N GLN A 320 23.42 -2.22 0.95
CA GLN A 320 24.46 -2.66 1.88
C GLN A 320 24.48 -4.19 2.06
N ARG A 321 23.31 -4.81 2.26
CA ARG A 321 23.21 -6.28 2.35
C ARG A 321 23.72 -6.98 1.09
N LYS A 322 23.41 -6.43 -0.09
CA LYS A 322 23.87 -6.98 -1.36
C LYS A 322 25.41 -6.90 -1.50
N ILE A 323 26.02 -5.81 -1.02
CA ILE A 323 27.47 -5.66 -0.98
C ILE A 323 28.08 -6.71 -0.04
N GLU A 324 27.57 -6.84 1.19
CA GLU A 324 28.03 -7.82 2.17
C GLU A 324 27.92 -9.26 1.65
N GLU A 325 26.80 -9.60 1.01
CA GLU A 325 26.59 -10.92 0.40
C GLU A 325 27.57 -11.18 -0.75
N THR A 326 27.86 -10.17 -1.57
CA THR A 326 28.82 -10.30 -2.68
C THR A 326 30.23 -10.47 -2.13
N CYS A 327 30.63 -9.69 -1.13
CA CYS A 327 31.91 -9.83 -0.46
C CYS A 327 32.06 -11.22 0.19
N ARG A 328 31.02 -11.72 0.87
CA ARG A 328 31.02 -13.07 1.45
C ARG A 328 31.18 -14.15 0.38
N ARG A 329 30.44 -14.05 -0.73
CA ARG A 329 30.56 -15.01 -1.85
C ARG A 329 31.95 -14.98 -2.49
N LEU A 330 32.54 -13.79 -2.66
CA LEU A 330 33.90 -13.66 -3.18
C LEU A 330 34.93 -14.27 -2.22
N ALA A 331 34.80 -14.03 -0.91
CA ALA A 331 35.65 -14.63 0.10
C ALA A 331 35.53 -16.17 0.14
N GLU A 332 34.32 -16.71 -0.03
CA GLU A 332 34.09 -18.15 -0.14
C GLU A 332 34.71 -18.74 -1.42
N MET A 333 34.65 -18.03 -2.55
CA MET A 333 35.26 -18.47 -3.81
C MET A 333 36.80 -18.44 -3.74
N THR A 334 37.40 -17.39 -3.19
CA THR A 334 38.86 -17.31 -3.02
C THR A 334 39.37 -18.37 -2.05
N ALA A 335 38.64 -18.63 -0.95
CA ALA A 335 38.99 -19.71 -0.02
C ALA A 335 38.94 -21.11 -0.67
N ARG A 336 38.07 -21.32 -1.67
CA ARG A 336 38.01 -22.57 -2.44
C ARG A 336 39.09 -22.72 -3.49
N ILE A 337 39.67 -21.63 -3.99
CA ILE A 337 40.77 -21.63 -4.98
C ILE A 337 42.15 -21.70 -4.29
N ALA A 338 42.25 -21.21 -3.05
CA ALA A 338 43.47 -21.26 -2.25
C ALA A 338 44.01 -22.64 -1.76
N PRO A 339 43.35 -23.82 -1.91
CA PRO A 339 43.92 -25.07 -1.41
C PRO A 339 45.13 -25.63 -2.18
N GLU A 340 45.49 -25.12 -3.37
CA GLU A 340 46.55 -25.76 -4.19
C GLU A 340 47.92 -25.04 -4.18
N SER A 341 48.07 -23.91 -3.49
CA SER A 341 49.34 -23.15 -3.48
C SER A 341 50.19 -23.32 -2.22
N GLY A 342 49.71 -24.08 -1.22
CA GLY A 342 50.37 -24.27 0.07
C GLY A 342 51.30 -25.49 0.09
N GLY A 343 52.46 -25.40 -0.56
CA GLY A 343 53.55 -26.35 -0.32
C GLY A 343 53.99 -26.33 1.16
N PRO A 344 54.47 -27.47 1.72
CA PRO A 344 54.79 -27.57 3.14
C PRO A 344 55.87 -26.56 3.55
N PRO A 345 55.87 -26.09 4.82
CA PRO A 345 56.82 -25.09 5.28
C PRO A 345 58.23 -25.66 5.18
N VAL A 346 59.06 -25.08 4.31
CA VAL A 346 60.48 -25.37 4.22
C VAL A 346 61.13 -24.80 5.49
N LEU A 347 61.34 -25.65 6.49
CA LEU A 347 62.15 -25.33 7.65
C LEU A 347 63.60 -25.03 7.19
N PRO A 348 64.27 -23.99 7.73
CA PRO A 348 65.66 -23.71 7.41
C PRO A 348 66.52 -24.88 7.89
N ARG A 349 67.26 -25.50 6.97
CA ARG A 349 68.28 -26.51 7.29
C ARG A 349 69.37 -25.85 8.13
N ASP A 350 69.49 -26.34 9.35
CA ASP A 350 70.63 -26.14 10.23
C ASP A 350 71.92 -26.53 9.50
N ARG A 351 72.82 -25.55 9.27
CA ARG A 351 74.21 -25.79 8.88
C ARG A 351 75.08 -25.38 10.05
N GLY A 352 75.33 -26.34 10.94
CA GLY A 352 76.56 -26.37 11.71
C GLY A 352 77.71 -26.87 10.82
N ASP A 353 78.75 -26.05 10.70
CA ASP A 353 80.19 -26.40 10.76
C ASP A 353 80.95 -25.14 10.33
N LYS A 354 81.59 -24.43 11.27
CA LYS A 354 82.96 -24.60 11.78
C LYS A 354 84.04 -24.04 10.84
N GLU A 355 85.03 -23.40 11.48
CA GLU A 355 86.29 -22.84 10.97
C GLU A 355 86.17 -21.44 10.33
N GLY A 356 86.88 -20.40 10.79
CA GLY A 356 87.89 -20.26 11.82
C GLY A 356 88.49 -18.85 11.76
N ASN A 357 89.17 -18.49 12.85
CA ASN A 357 90.28 -17.53 12.91
C ASN A 357 89.98 -16.01 13.03
N GLY A 358 90.43 -15.44 14.15
CA GLY A 358 91.26 -14.22 14.06
C GLY A 358 90.80 -12.93 14.75
N GLY A 359 90.83 -12.90 16.10
CA GLY A 359 91.48 -11.80 16.86
C GLY A 359 90.92 -10.36 16.82
N PRO A 360 91.40 -9.47 17.72
CA PRO A 360 90.53 -8.52 18.41
C PRO A 360 90.88 -7.04 18.18
N THR A 361 89.90 -6.13 18.30
CA THR A 361 90.21 -4.72 18.63
C THR A 361 89.11 -4.02 19.43
N ARG A 362 89.58 -3.46 20.56
CA ARG A 362 88.94 -2.59 21.55
C ARG A 362 88.44 -1.25 20.98
N ARG A 363 87.28 -0.78 21.47
CA ARG A 363 86.92 0.53 22.11
C ARG A 363 87.41 1.88 21.50
N PRO A 364 86.83 3.04 21.89
CA PRO A 364 85.94 3.34 23.03
C PRO A 364 84.46 3.49 22.72
#